data_AF-W2XFP2-F1
#
_entry.id   AF-W2XFP2-F1
#
_cell.length_a   1.000
_cell.length_b   1.000
_cell.length_c   1.000
_cell.angle_alpha   90.00
_cell.angle_beta   90.00
_cell.angle_gamma   90.00
#
_symmetry.space_group_name_H-M   'P 1'
#
loop_
_entity.id
_entity.type
_entity.pdbx_description
1 polymer ?
#
loop_
_entity_poly.entity_id
_entity_poly.type
_entity_poly.pdbx_seq_one_letter_code
_entity_poly.pdbx_strand_id
1 'polypeptide(L)'
;MPFVSKGTGRRSHSKVWSTGCSARVCLRLSGNGFHLVVSASGAHDHALTEHQWYSYAENRRIEDPQLREDIAVLSKAGAKPRGILSYLRAKTGKLMLLKDVHNLIHGVKKTFRGGRTDAERAIAVLDEFIESATGNTAECIVDSETNVIRVVTFQSARQKRLFAAFPEVVLVDSTHGTNVNRYKLFSFAVHDVFGVAAGLP
;
A
#
# COMPACT_ATOMS: atom_id res chain seq x y z
N MET A 1 36.41 12.88 3.79
CA MET A 1 35.98 13.21 5.18
C MET A 1 35.27 11.99 5.76
N PRO A 2 35.63 11.49 6.95
CA PRO A 2 34.95 10.34 7.53
C PRO A 2 33.52 10.69 7.95
N PHE A 3 32.60 9.75 7.73
CA PHE A 3 31.19 9.91 8.04
C PHE A 3 30.97 10.04 9.56
N VAL A 4 30.41 11.16 9.99
CA VAL A 4 30.00 11.40 11.37
C VAL A 4 28.50 11.16 11.49
N SER A 5 28.10 10.14 12.24
CA SER A 5 26.68 9.83 12.41
C SER A 5 26.00 10.93 13.23
N LYS A 6 25.00 11.60 12.64
CA LYS A 6 24.25 12.70 13.28
C LYS A 6 23.11 12.23 14.21
N GLY A 7 23.01 10.94 14.49
CA GLY A 7 21.93 10.38 15.30
C GLY A 7 22.29 10.39 16.79
N THR A 8 21.46 10.99 17.64
CA THR A 8 21.64 11.00 19.10
C THR A 8 21.25 9.67 19.78
N GLY A 9 21.24 8.55 19.05
CA GLY A 9 20.89 7.22 19.60
C GLY A 9 19.49 7.11 20.23
N ARG A 10 18.58 8.05 19.97
CA ARG A 10 17.26 8.14 20.63
C ARG A 10 16.21 7.15 20.12
N ARG A 11 16.53 6.31 19.14
CA ARG A 11 15.61 5.25 18.70
C ARG A 11 15.70 4.10 19.71
N SER A 12 14.76 4.05 20.65
CA SER A 12 14.50 2.79 21.36
C SER A 12 14.06 1.76 20.32
N HIS A 13 14.94 0.82 19.98
CA HIS A 13 14.52 -0.43 19.34
C HIS A 13 13.71 -1.21 20.39
N SER A 14 12.46 -0.81 20.62
CA SER A 14 11.57 -1.53 21.50
C SER A 14 11.14 -2.82 20.81
N LYS A 15 11.54 -3.94 21.40
CA LYS A 15 11.17 -5.34 21.12
C LYS A 15 11.86 -6.02 19.93
N VAL A 16 13.16 -6.28 20.09
CA VAL A 16 13.59 -7.68 20.03
C VAL A 16 13.70 -8.09 21.49
N TRP A 17 12.88 -9.03 21.93
CA TRP A 17 12.86 -9.49 23.32
C TRP A 17 14.27 -9.90 23.73
N SER A 18 14.93 -9.11 24.57
CA SER A 18 16.24 -9.52 25.10
C SER A 18 15.97 -10.75 25.95
N THR A 19 16.43 -11.91 25.51
CA THR A 19 16.38 -13.16 26.27
C THR A 19 17.34 -13.14 27.46
N GLY A 20 17.91 -11.97 27.81
CA GLY A 20 19.03 -11.83 28.72
C GLY A 20 20.33 -12.43 28.16
N CYS A 21 20.34 -12.85 26.89
CA CYS A 21 21.49 -13.55 26.31
C CYS A 21 22.74 -12.67 26.28
N SER A 22 23.85 -13.25 26.74
CA SER A 22 25.17 -12.61 26.73
C SER A 22 25.79 -12.57 25.32
N ALA A 23 25.23 -13.34 24.37
CA ALA A 23 25.67 -13.38 22.99
C ALA A 23 25.33 -12.08 22.24
N ARG A 24 26.34 -11.47 21.61
CA ARG A 24 26.22 -10.23 20.84
C ARG A 24 26.85 -10.43 19.48
N VAL A 25 26.10 -10.10 18.43
CA VAL A 25 26.62 -10.02 17.06
C VAL A 25 26.63 -8.55 16.66
N CYS A 26 27.83 -8.03 16.39
CA CYS A 26 28.04 -6.66 15.94
C CYS A 26 28.48 -6.67 14.48
N LEU A 27 27.77 -5.90 13.66
CA LEU A 27 28.10 -5.65 12.26
C LEU A 27 28.67 -4.24 12.14
N ARG A 28 29.87 -4.10 11.56
CA ARG A 28 30.50 -2.82 11.27
C ARG A 28 30.92 -2.77 9.81
N LEU A 29 30.72 -1.63 9.16
CA LEU A 29 31.32 -1.36 7.86
C LEU A 29 32.82 -1.14 8.05
N SER A 30 33.65 -1.77 7.21
CA SER A 30 35.10 -1.64 7.27
C SER A 30 35.66 -1.13 5.95
N GLY A 31 36.41 -0.02 6.01
CA GLY A 31 37.18 0.54 4.90
C GLY A 31 36.36 1.27 3.83
N ASN A 32 37.05 1.73 2.78
CA ASN A 32 36.47 2.41 1.61
C ASN A 32 35.70 1.46 0.66
N GLY A 33 35.26 0.30 1.14
CA GLY A 33 34.54 -0.72 0.36
C GLY A 33 33.27 -1.19 1.05
N PHE A 34 32.41 -1.90 0.30
CA PHE A 34 31.14 -2.47 0.78
C PHE A 34 31.34 -3.79 1.56
N HIS A 35 32.28 -3.82 2.50
CA HIS A 35 32.52 -5.02 3.32
C HIS A 35 31.93 -4.86 4.72
N LEU A 36 31.14 -5.87 5.12
CA LEU A 36 30.63 -6.00 6.48
C LEU A 36 31.60 -6.86 7.29
N VAL A 37 32.17 -6.28 8.33
CA VAL A 37 32.93 -7.03 9.34
C VAL A 37 31.96 -7.45 10.43
N VAL A 38 31.85 -8.77 10.60
CA VAL A 38 31.05 -9.40 11.64
C VAL A 38 31.95 -9.74 12.81
N SER A 39 31.63 -9.25 14.00
CA SER A 39 32.25 -9.68 15.26
C SER A 39 31.18 -10.23 16.18
N ALA A 40 31.33 -11.48 16.61
CA ALA A 40 30.46 -12.10 17.58
C ALA A 40 31.21 -12.29 18.91
N SER A 41 30.53 -12.07 20.04
CA SER A 41 31.06 -12.32 21.38
C SER A 41 29.98 -12.91 22.28
N GLY A 42 30.38 -13.65 23.33
CA GLY A 42 29.47 -14.37 24.22
C GLY A 42 29.09 -15.77 23.73
N ALA A 43 28.31 -16.49 24.53
CA ALA A 43 27.81 -17.84 24.23
C ALA A 43 26.30 -17.91 24.51
N HIS A 44 25.56 -18.73 23.77
CA HIS A 44 24.16 -18.99 24.06
C HIS A 44 24.06 -19.97 25.24
N ASP A 45 23.82 -19.44 26.44
CA ASP A 45 23.76 -20.17 27.71
C ASP A 45 22.34 -20.33 28.27
N HIS A 46 21.32 -19.99 27.48
CA HIS A 46 19.92 -20.15 27.87
C HIS A 46 19.20 -21.19 27.00
N ALA A 47 18.33 -21.97 27.62
CA ALA A 47 17.42 -22.85 26.90
C ALA A 47 16.43 -22.02 26.07
N LEU A 48 16.05 -22.54 24.90
CA LEU A 48 14.99 -21.95 24.10
C LEU A 48 13.65 -22.33 24.72
N THR A 49 12.97 -21.35 25.31
CA THR A 49 11.63 -21.60 25.87
C THR A 49 10.60 -21.72 24.76
N GLU A 50 9.53 -22.48 24.98
CA GLU A 50 8.42 -22.63 24.03
C GLU A 50 7.81 -21.27 23.65
N HIS A 51 7.67 -20.36 24.62
CA HIS A 51 7.22 -19.00 24.40
C HIS A 51 8.18 -18.21 23.47
N GLN A 52 9.49 -18.39 23.62
CA GLN A 52 10.48 -17.77 22.71
C GLN A 52 10.45 -18.44 21.33
N TRP A 53 10.28 -19.76 21.24
CA TRP A 53 10.12 -20.45 19.95
C TRP A 53 8.96 -19.87 19.15
N TYR A 54 7.78 -19.72 19.77
CA TYR A 54 6.61 -19.12 19.11
C TYR A 54 6.70 -17.61 18.90
N SER A 55 7.69 -16.92 19.49
CA SER A 55 7.89 -15.49 19.24
C SER A 55 8.41 -15.19 17.83
N TYR A 56 9.24 -16.10 17.30
CA TYR A 56 9.89 -15.95 16.01
C TYR A 56 8.86 -15.79 14.88
N ALA A 57 9.14 -14.85 13.98
CA ALA A 57 8.21 -14.51 12.91
C ALA A 57 8.03 -15.69 11.94
N GLU A 58 9.12 -16.44 11.72
CA GLU A 58 9.17 -17.66 10.92
C GLU A 58 8.19 -18.71 11.47
N ASN A 59 8.20 -18.93 12.78
CA ASN A 59 7.36 -19.93 13.44
C ASN A 59 5.89 -19.54 13.46
N ARG A 60 5.57 -18.23 13.48
CA ARG A 60 4.19 -17.71 13.40
C ARG A 60 3.65 -17.60 11.98
N ARG A 61 4.51 -17.69 10.96
CA ARG A 61 4.10 -17.47 9.56
C ARG A 61 3.20 -18.59 9.06
N ILE A 62 2.20 -18.22 8.27
CA ILE A 62 1.39 -19.16 7.49
C ILE A 62 1.91 -19.18 6.06
N GLU A 63 2.37 -20.35 5.64
CA GLU A 63 2.82 -20.60 4.27
C GLU A 63 1.84 -21.46 3.48
N ASP A 64 0.93 -22.18 4.16
CA ASP A 64 -0.12 -22.98 3.55
C ASP A 64 -0.98 -22.15 2.57
N PRO A 65 -0.96 -22.47 1.26
CA PRO A 65 -1.74 -21.77 0.25
C PRO A 65 -3.25 -21.86 0.49
N GLN A 66 -3.76 -23.01 0.92
CA GLN A 66 -5.20 -23.23 1.12
C GLN A 66 -5.72 -22.34 2.24
N LEU A 67 -4.95 -22.22 3.32
CA LEU A 67 -5.33 -21.38 4.45
C LEU A 67 -5.29 -19.88 4.09
N ARG A 68 -4.42 -19.48 3.15
CA ARG A 68 -4.41 -18.11 2.62
C ARG A 68 -5.65 -17.81 1.78
N GLU A 69 -6.13 -18.77 1.00
CA GLU A 69 -7.39 -18.65 0.26
C GLU A 69 -8.60 -18.55 1.20
N ASP A 70 -8.66 -19.36 2.26
CA ASP A 70 -9.71 -19.28 3.27
C ASP A 70 -9.78 -17.87 3.89
N ILE A 71 -8.62 -17.30 4.23
CA ILE A 71 -8.54 -15.94 4.82
C ILE A 71 -8.98 -14.89 3.78
N ALA A 72 -8.71 -15.14 2.51
CA ALA A 72 -9.22 -14.33 1.41
C ALA A 72 -10.75 -14.27 1.46
N VAL A 73 -11.39 -15.43 1.45
CA VAL A 73 -12.85 -15.57 1.46
C VAL A 73 -13.44 -14.92 2.71
N LEU A 74 -12.90 -15.22 3.88
CA LEU A 74 -13.35 -14.64 5.16
C LEU A 74 -13.20 -13.11 5.18
N SER A 75 -12.08 -12.58 4.69
CA SER A 75 -11.88 -11.15 4.61
C SER A 75 -12.83 -10.49 3.61
N LYS A 76 -13.13 -11.14 2.48
CA LYS A 76 -14.07 -10.65 1.47
C LYS A 76 -15.50 -10.64 2.00
N ALA A 77 -15.85 -11.63 2.83
CA ALA A 77 -17.14 -11.70 3.54
C ALA A 77 -17.26 -10.71 4.72
N GLY A 78 -16.24 -9.88 4.97
CA GLY A 78 -16.27 -8.85 6.02
C GLY A 78 -15.98 -9.35 7.43
N ALA A 79 -15.40 -10.55 7.58
CA ALA A 79 -15.03 -11.07 8.89
C ALA A 79 -14.02 -10.15 9.60
N LYS A 80 -14.25 -9.89 10.89
CA LYS A 80 -13.36 -9.04 11.69
C LYS A 80 -12.00 -9.73 11.87
N PRO A 81 -10.86 -8.98 11.85
CA PRO A 81 -9.53 -9.57 12.01
C PRO A 81 -9.34 -10.42 13.27
N ARG A 82 -10.03 -10.10 14.37
CA ARG A 82 -10.02 -10.93 15.59
C ARG A 82 -10.68 -12.29 15.40
N GLY A 83 -11.77 -12.36 14.63
CA GLY A 83 -12.43 -13.63 14.30
C GLY A 83 -11.56 -14.51 13.40
N ILE A 84 -10.93 -13.88 12.40
CA ILE A 84 -9.94 -14.56 11.53
C ILE A 84 -8.77 -15.09 12.38
N LEU A 85 -8.25 -14.30 13.32
CA LEU A 85 -7.19 -14.76 14.23
C LEU A 85 -7.61 -16.00 15.04
N SER A 86 -8.84 -16.03 15.56
CA SER A 86 -9.37 -17.17 16.31
C SER A 86 -9.45 -18.43 15.44
N TYR A 87 -9.96 -18.30 14.21
CA TYR A 87 -10.01 -19.38 13.23
C TYR A 87 -8.61 -19.94 12.94
N LEU A 88 -7.63 -19.06 12.69
CA LEU A 88 -6.26 -19.48 12.37
C LEU A 88 -5.56 -20.18 13.53
N ARG A 89 -5.77 -19.70 14.76
CA ARG A 89 -5.26 -20.37 15.96
C ARG A 89 -5.86 -21.76 16.13
N ALA A 90 -7.17 -21.89 15.94
CA ALA A 90 -7.86 -23.18 16.04
C ALA A 90 -7.38 -24.17 14.96
N LYS A 91 -7.15 -23.70 13.72
CA LYS A 91 -6.76 -24.57 12.61
C LYS A 91 -5.26 -24.92 12.58
N THR A 92 -4.38 -24.04 13.06
CA THR A 92 -2.92 -24.24 12.97
C THR A 92 -2.23 -24.50 14.31
N GLY A 93 -2.87 -24.19 15.44
CA GLY A 93 -2.23 -24.20 16.76
C GLY A 93 -1.16 -23.13 16.95
N LYS A 94 -0.86 -22.30 15.94
CA LYS A 94 0.21 -21.29 16.02
C LYS A 94 -0.22 -20.09 16.85
N LEU A 95 0.69 -19.58 17.69
CA LEU A 95 0.50 -18.36 18.49
C LEU A 95 0.65 -17.09 17.65
N MET A 96 -0.22 -16.92 16.66
CA MET A 96 -0.24 -15.74 15.81
C MET A 96 -0.64 -14.48 16.59
N LEU A 97 -0.12 -13.34 16.17
CA LEU A 97 -0.51 -12.02 16.64
C LEU A 97 -1.52 -11.40 15.69
N LEU A 98 -2.31 -10.45 16.19
CA LEU A 98 -3.25 -9.69 15.36
C LEU A 98 -2.55 -8.96 14.20
N LYS A 99 -1.30 -8.52 14.43
CA LYS A 99 -0.45 -7.92 13.39
C LYS A 99 -0.19 -8.88 12.23
N ASP A 100 -0.01 -10.17 12.50
CA ASP A 100 0.22 -11.17 11.46
C ASP A 100 -1.01 -11.33 10.57
N VAL A 101 -2.20 -11.29 11.18
CA VAL A 101 -3.48 -11.33 10.45
C VAL A 101 -3.67 -10.09 9.59
N HIS A 102 -3.35 -8.89 10.11
CA HIS A 102 -3.39 -7.68 9.29
C HIS A 102 -2.44 -7.75 8.10
N ASN A 103 -1.21 -8.23 8.30
CA ASN A 103 -0.23 -8.41 7.23
C ASN A 103 -0.74 -9.42 6.18
N LEU A 104 -1.37 -10.49 6.63
CA LEU A 104 -1.86 -11.53 5.74
C LEU A 104 -3.09 -11.06 4.95
N ILE A 105 -4.05 -10.40 5.58
CA ILE A 105 -5.17 -9.73 4.90
C ILE A 105 -4.65 -8.72 3.88
N HIS A 106 -3.63 -7.92 4.24
CA HIS A 106 -3.04 -6.96 3.32
C HIS A 106 -2.38 -7.65 2.11
N GLY A 107 -1.68 -8.76 2.33
CA GLY A 107 -1.10 -9.57 1.25
C GLY A 107 -2.17 -10.15 0.33
N VAL A 108 -3.24 -10.71 0.90
CA VAL A 108 -4.34 -11.30 0.15
C VAL A 108 -5.19 -10.26 -0.58
N LYS A 109 -5.32 -9.04 -0.04
CA LYS A 109 -5.92 -7.91 -0.78
C LYS A 109 -5.14 -7.54 -2.04
N LYS A 110 -3.84 -7.81 -2.10
CA LYS A 110 -3.06 -7.64 -3.34
C LYS A 110 -3.38 -8.73 -4.36
N THR A 111 -3.58 -9.97 -3.92
CA THR A 111 -3.94 -11.08 -4.84
C THR A 111 -5.36 -10.90 -5.39
N PHE A 112 -6.30 -10.41 -4.58
CA PHE A 112 -7.66 -10.06 -5.03
C PHE A 112 -7.72 -9.01 -6.13
N ARG A 113 -6.69 -8.16 -6.26
CA ARG A 113 -6.61 -7.16 -7.33
C ARG A 113 -6.24 -7.80 -8.68
N GLY A 114 -6.23 -9.13 -8.79
CA GLY A 114 -5.84 -9.86 -10.00
C GLY A 114 -4.36 -9.66 -10.34
N GLY A 115 -3.54 -9.31 -9.34
CA GLY A 115 -2.16 -8.85 -9.55
C GLY A 115 -2.05 -7.45 -10.17
N ARG A 116 -3.18 -6.81 -10.51
CA ARG A 116 -3.17 -5.51 -11.19
C ARG A 116 -2.78 -4.38 -10.26
N THR A 117 -1.83 -3.57 -10.71
CA THR A 117 -1.43 -2.35 -10.01
C THR A 117 -2.60 -1.36 -9.93
N ASP A 118 -2.51 -0.38 -9.04
CA ASP A 118 -3.54 0.66 -8.92
C ASP A 118 -3.67 1.47 -10.22
N ALA A 119 -2.57 1.62 -10.97
CA ALA A 119 -2.53 2.24 -12.28
C ALA A 119 -3.25 1.40 -13.35
N GLU A 120 -2.96 0.10 -13.45
CA GLU A 120 -3.65 -0.80 -14.40
C GLU A 120 -5.16 -0.85 -14.19
N ARG A 121 -5.62 -0.76 -12.93
CA ARG A 121 -7.05 -0.68 -12.66
C ARG A 121 -7.65 0.66 -13.06
N ALA A 122 -6.93 1.76 -12.84
CA ALA A 122 -7.39 3.07 -13.27
C ALA A 122 -7.51 3.12 -14.80
N ILE A 123 -6.53 2.58 -15.53
CA ILE A 123 -6.58 2.49 -17.00
C ILE A 123 -7.79 1.68 -17.46
N ALA A 124 -8.03 0.50 -16.88
CA ALA A 124 -9.19 -0.32 -17.26
C ALA A 124 -10.54 0.40 -17.06
N VAL A 125 -10.67 1.22 -16.02
CA VAL A 125 -11.87 2.05 -15.79
C VAL A 125 -12.01 3.17 -16.82
N LEU A 126 -10.89 3.77 -17.25
CA LEU A 126 -10.89 4.79 -18.31
C LEU A 126 -11.23 4.19 -19.67
N ASP A 127 -10.72 2.98 -19.98
CA ASP A 127 -11.05 2.25 -21.20
C ASP A 127 -12.56 1.93 -21.24
N GLU A 128 -13.10 1.38 -20.15
CA GLU A 128 -14.54 1.12 -20.01
C GLU A 128 -15.36 2.41 -20.18
N PHE A 129 -14.89 3.53 -19.62
CA PHE A 129 -15.53 4.84 -19.79
C PHE A 129 -15.53 5.31 -21.25
N ILE A 130 -14.42 5.15 -21.98
CA ILE A 130 -14.34 5.49 -23.41
C ILE A 130 -15.31 4.62 -24.21
N GLU A 131 -15.35 3.32 -23.94
CA GLU A 131 -16.21 2.36 -24.64
C GLU A 131 -17.70 2.58 -24.34
N SER A 132 -18.03 3.10 -23.15
CA SER A 132 -19.43 3.28 -22.71
C SER A 132 -20.27 4.23 -23.58
N ALA A 133 -19.65 5.21 -24.26
CA ALA A 133 -20.36 6.09 -25.18
C ALA A 133 -19.44 6.69 -26.25
N THR A 134 -19.91 6.69 -27.50
CA THR A 134 -19.19 7.33 -28.61
C THR A 134 -18.94 8.81 -28.32
N GLY A 135 -17.67 9.20 -28.39
CA GLY A 135 -17.25 10.57 -28.09
C GLY A 135 -16.84 10.79 -26.64
N ASN A 136 -16.83 9.78 -25.76
CA ASN A 136 -16.06 9.85 -24.52
C ASN A 136 -14.55 9.79 -24.84
N THR A 137 -13.74 10.49 -24.05
CA THR A 137 -12.28 10.53 -24.22
C THR A 137 -11.60 10.55 -22.87
N ALA A 138 -10.49 9.83 -22.71
CA ALA A 138 -9.61 9.93 -21.55
C ALA A 138 -8.15 9.96 -22.01
N GLU A 139 -7.30 10.66 -21.26
CA GLU A 139 -5.89 10.83 -21.55
C GLU A 139 -5.07 10.81 -20.26
N CYS A 140 -3.89 10.19 -20.33
CA CYS A 140 -2.92 10.15 -19.23
C CYS A 140 -1.63 10.84 -19.69
N ILE A 141 -1.25 11.91 -19.00
CA ILE A 141 0.02 12.59 -19.22
C ILE A 141 1.08 11.93 -18.34
N VAL A 142 2.03 11.25 -18.98
CA VAL A 142 3.10 10.51 -18.31
C VAL A 142 4.40 11.30 -18.35
N ASP A 143 5.09 11.35 -17.23
CA ASP A 143 6.45 11.89 -17.15
C ASP A 143 7.46 10.96 -17.83
N SER A 144 8.18 11.48 -18.83
CA SER A 144 9.10 10.68 -19.64
C SER A 144 10.35 10.19 -18.90
N GLU A 145 10.75 10.86 -17.81
CA GLU A 145 11.97 10.50 -17.06
C GLU A 145 11.69 9.47 -15.96
N THR A 146 10.55 9.62 -15.28
CA THR A 146 10.17 8.82 -14.10
C THR A 146 9.15 7.74 -14.44
N ASN A 147 8.52 7.80 -15.62
CA ASN A 147 7.44 6.92 -16.06
C ASN A 147 6.23 6.91 -15.09
N VAL A 148 5.97 8.07 -14.46
CA VAL A 148 4.86 8.27 -13.53
C VAL A 148 3.77 9.11 -14.21
N ILE A 149 2.51 8.68 -14.09
CA ILE A 149 1.36 9.47 -14.56
C ILE A 149 1.28 10.75 -13.73
N ARG A 150 1.32 11.93 -14.35
CA ARG A 150 1.18 13.22 -13.64
C ARG A 150 -0.24 13.72 -13.65
N VAL A 151 -0.95 13.51 -14.76
CA VAL A 151 -2.31 14.00 -14.95
C VAL A 151 -3.13 12.90 -15.62
N VAL A 152 -4.35 12.71 -15.13
CA VAL A 152 -5.37 11.91 -15.78
C VAL A 152 -6.54 12.83 -16.07
N THR A 153 -6.95 12.89 -17.33
CA THR A 153 -8.14 13.63 -17.75
C THR A 153 -9.13 12.66 -18.39
N PHE A 154 -10.41 12.88 -18.16
CA PHE A 154 -11.47 12.17 -18.85
C PHE A 154 -12.65 13.11 -19.04
N GLN A 155 -13.28 13.00 -20.21
CA GLN A 155 -14.37 13.87 -20.62
C GLN A 155 -15.41 13.08 -21.39
N SER A 156 -16.67 13.17 -20.97
CA SER A 156 -17.77 12.54 -21.71
C SER A 156 -18.18 13.36 -22.92
N ALA A 157 -18.83 12.72 -23.89
CA ALA A 157 -19.33 13.38 -25.10
C ALA A 157 -20.24 14.58 -24.76
N ARG A 158 -21.06 14.46 -23.71
CA ARG A 158 -21.93 15.54 -23.23
C ARG A 158 -21.13 16.74 -22.73
N GLN A 159 -20.05 16.50 -22.00
CA GLN A 159 -19.20 17.56 -21.44
C GLN A 159 -18.53 18.36 -22.56
N LYS A 160 -18.01 17.66 -23.58
CA LYS A 160 -17.43 18.30 -24.77
C LYS A 160 -18.46 19.11 -25.55
N ARG A 161 -19.68 18.58 -25.72
CA ARG A 161 -20.77 19.31 -26.38
C ARG A 161 -21.17 20.58 -25.63
N LEU A 162 -21.30 20.50 -24.31
CA LEU A 162 -21.64 21.64 -23.47
C LEU A 162 -20.56 22.72 -23.50
N PHE A 163 -19.29 22.31 -23.41
CA PHE A 163 -18.18 23.25 -23.52
C PHE A 163 -18.11 23.91 -24.90
N ALA A 164 -18.36 23.17 -25.98
CA ALA A 164 -18.42 23.73 -27.33
C ALA A 164 -19.60 24.70 -27.54
N ALA A 165 -20.73 24.44 -26.88
CA ALA A 165 -21.91 25.31 -26.94
C ALA A 165 -21.79 26.57 -26.07
N PHE A 166 -21.10 26.46 -24.93
CA PHE A 166 -21.00 27.51 -23.91
C PHE A 166 -19.56 27.66 -23.42
N PRO A 167 -18.63 28.19 -24.23
CA PRO A 167 -17.22 28.29 -23.85
C PRO A 167 -16.92 29.44 -22.88
N GLU A 168 -17.93 30.22 -22.50
CA GLU A 168 -17.78 31.54 -21.89
C GLU A 168 -17.36 31.49 -20.41
N VAL A 169 -17.93 30.57 -19.63
CA VAL A 169 -17.62 30.41 -18.21
C VAL A 169 -17.36 28.96 -17.87
N VAL A 170 -16.14 28.66 -17.44
CA VAL A 170 -15.75 27.39 -16.84
C VAL A 170 -15.43 27.60 -15.36
N LEU A 171 -16.23 26.98 -14.49
CA LEU A 171 -15.91 26.84 -13.08
C LEU A 171 -14.98 25.65 -12.89
N VAL A 172 -14.00 25.83 -12.02
CA VAL A 172 -13.07 24.77 -11.62
C VAL A 172 -13.11 24.66 -10.11
N ASP A 173 -13.50 23.50 -9.60
CA ASP A 173 -13.41 23.19 -8.18
C ASP A 173 -12.31 22.16 -7.95
N SER A 174 -11.58 22.29 -6.85
CA SER A 174 -10.49 21.39 -6.49
C SER A 174 -10.63 20.92 -5.06
N THR A 175 -10.36 19.64 -4.82
CA THR A 175 -10.37 19.12 -3.47
C THR A 175 -9.25 19.78 -2.64
N HIS A 176 -9.57 20.17 -1.40
CA HIS A 176 -8.56 20.70 -0.47
C HIS A 176 -7.45 19.67 -0.19
N GLY A 177 -7.81 18.38 -0.14
CA GLY A 177 -6.89 17.26 0.10
C GLY A 177 -6.41 16.58 -1.18
N THR A 178 -5.58 15.55 -0.98
CA THR A 178 -5.15 14.63 -2.03
C THR A 178 -5.65 13.21 -1.75
N ASN A 179 -5.77 12.40 -2.80
CA ASN A 179 -6.09 10.98 -2.64
C ASN A 179 -4.90 10.19 -2.06
N VAL A 180 -5.07 8.87 -1.84
CA VAL A 180 -4.02 7.98 -1.30
C VAL A 180 -2.73 7.99 -2.14
N ASN A 181 -2.86 8.30 -3.43
CA ASN A 181 -1.74 8.41 -4.37
C ASN A 181 -1.21 9.85 -4.51
N ARG A 182 -1.63 10.76 -3.63
CA ARG A 182 -1.22 12.18 -3.57
C ARG A 182 -1.65 13.05 -4.76
N TYR A 183 -2.63 12.62 -5.56
CA TYR A 183 -3.22 13.47 -6.59
C TYR A 183 -4.29 14.38 -6.00
N LYS A 184 -4.34 15.63 -6.47
CA LYS A 184 -5.51 16.50 -6.30
C LYS A 184 -6.58 16.11 -7.31
N LEU A 185 -7.84 16.15 -6.89
CA LEU A 185 -8.97 15.99 -7.80
C LEU A 185 -9.46 17.38 -8.20
N PHE A 186 -9.71 17.55 -9.50
CA PHE A 186 -10.31 18.74 -10.08
C PHE A 186 -11.61 18.32 -10.75
N SER A 187 -12.67 19.10 -10.51
CA SER A 187 -13.94 19.00 -11.22
C SER A 187 -14.17 20.30 -11.96
N PHE A 188 -14.83 20.22 -13.10
CA PHE A 188 -15.11 21.38 -13.93
C PHE A 188 -16.64 21.57 -13.97
N ALA A 189 -17.13 22.77 -14.23
CA ALA A 189 -18.54 22.97 -14.57
C ALA A 189 -18.64 24.06 -15.60
N VAL A 190 -19.45 23.84 -16.63
CA VAL A 190 -19.68 24.84 -17.68
C VAL A 190 -20.99 25.55 -17.39
N HIS A 191 -20.97 26.88 -17.42
CA HIS A 191 -22.14 27.73 -17.27
C HIS A 191 -22.38 28.54 -18.55
N ASP A 192 -23.64 28.61 -18.94
CA ASP A 192 -24.16 29.57 -19.91
C ASP A 192 -24.54 30.90 -19.21
N VAL A 193 -24.61 32.01 -19.94
CA VAL A 193 -25.05 33.36 -19.48
C VAL A 193 -26.41 33.31 -18.78
N PHE A 194 -27.25 32.33 -19.12
CA PHE A 194 -28.57 32.11 -18.52
C PHE A 194 -28.56 31.23 -17.26
N GLY A 195 -27.39 30.79 -16.76
CA GLY A 195 -27.26 30.13 -15.46
C GLY A 195 -27.54 28.62 -15.42
N VAL A 196 -27.69 27.94 -16.56
CA VAL A 196 -27.91 26.48 -16.59
C VAL A 196 -26.58 25.75 -16.37
N ALA A 197 -26.42 25.15 -15.19
CA ALA A 197 -25.24 24.37 -14.82
C ALA A 197 -25.42 22.89 -15.18
N ALA A 198 -24.47 22.32 -15.91
CA ALA A 198 -24.29 20.87 -15.95
C ALA A 198 -23.00 20.53 -15.22
N GLY A 199 -23.12 19.95 -14.02
CA GLY A 199 -21.97 19.53 -13.23
C GLY A 199 -21.14 18.47 -13.97
N LEU A 200 -19.83 18.65 -13.98
CA LEU A 200 -18.87 17.66 -14.45
C LEU A 200 -18.26 17.00 -13.20
N PRO A 201 -18.28 15.67 -13.05
CA PRO A 201 -17.47 14.99 -12.04
C PRO A 201 -15.98 15.29 -12.23
#